data_AF-A0A1X9MFJ1-F1
#
_entry.id   AF-A0A1X9MFJ1-F1
#
_cell.length_a   1.000
_cell.length_b   1.000
_cell.length_c   1.000
_cell.angle_alpha   90.00
_cell.angle_beta   90.00
_cell.angle_gamma   90.00
#
_symmetry.space_group_name_H-M   'P 1'
#
loop_
_entity.id
_entity.type
_entity.pdbx_description
1 polymer ?
#
loop_
_entity_poly.entity_id
_entity_poly.type
_entity_poly.pdbx_seq_one_letter_code
_entity_poly.pdbx_strand_id
1 'polypeptide(L)'
;MPKKIVIPSLSIIILFFAGVLLLFPFESSGQIKQLEQKATTAFDQANFDESISYYEEILQVDPLHVNARLGLAKSYHSIAKLERAEMTLLEGIELLPDEARFYTHLSDLYVSQSDIVSTLSILKQGFEQTKSDDFQEKYETFLSQITIEIERPFIQVGHKRELKLVWSDEKERTLPIDAEWTVSDSDIANLDLQEKETWMLTGEAPGSMTVTAAAEDLTRKLEVEIKDQVVEEMEWLTAEEPTVMLNETLPITLQAFDANGEKMDIRPNWSVKGERGLLSESSHDNEILFLASEVGTETVEAEVDGLEISLEIEIVDENMLTTYVTGDGTVTAFPAKTHYTYGETIELQAVAAPGWTFKHWTGDLTGSVASQTITLEQPLSIGAVFERDLPSFTLQISKSGQGTIVQSTLDNPIQEGETVTVTARPDPGYVFERWTGTLSSSNASITFTMDQSISLQAVFKKQVTSSPQPAQQVEKPQPPQGKKESESETEQSKPVQKPTEPDEKEPDETPEQPETKPEPVPEPKPDPDEGSDESE
;
A
#
# COMPACT_ATOMS: atom_id res chain seq x y z
N MET A 1 -38.00 -16.96 22.19
CA MET A 1 -39.33 -16.90 22.84
C MET A 1 -39.30 -15.77 23.85
N PRO A 2 -40.09 -14.69 23.68
CA PRO A 2 -40.03 -13.57 24.61
C PRO A 2 -40.55 -13.98 26.00
N LYS A 3 -39.72 -13.78 27.04
CA LYS A 3 -40.19 -13.79 28.42
C LYS A 3 -41.07 -12.54 28.59
N LYS A 4 -42.39 -12.71 28.55
CA LYS A 4 -43.29 -11.61 28.95
C LYS A 4 -42.96 -11.21 30.38
N ILE A 5 -42.39 -10.02 30.56
CA ILE A 5 -42.21 -9.40 31.87
C ILE A 5 -43.60 -8.96 32.34
N VAL A 6 -44.32 -9.92 32.94
CA VAL A 6 -45.55 -9.63 33.65
C VAL A 6 -45.15 -8.93 34.93
N ILE A 7 -45.09 -7.60 34.89
CA ILE A 7 -44.98 -6.76 36.09
C ILE A 7 -46.12 -7.20 37.03
N PRO A 8 -45.83 -7.80 38.19
CA PRO A 8 -46.88 -8.24 39.08
C PRO A 8 -47.51 -6.99 39.69
N SER A 9 -48.79 -6.75 39.41
CA SER A 9 -49.57 -5.71 40.09
C SER A 9 -49.70 -6.09 41.57
N LEU A 10 -48.69 -5.71 42.37
CA LEU A 10 -48.41 -6.24 43.69
C LEU A 10 -49.40 -5.70 44.72
N SER A 11 -50.62 -6.24 44.65
CA SER A 11 -51.77 -5.87 45.49
C SER A 11 -51.60 -6.38 46.92
N ILE A 12 -50.61 -5.83 47.62
CA ILE A 12 -50.35 -6.12 49.03
C ILE A 12 -51.48 -5.54 49.87
N ILE A 13 -51.97 -6.38 50.78
CA ILE A 13 -53.04 -6.07 51.71
C ILE A 13 -52.57 -4.96 52.64
N ILE A 14 -53.30 -3.83 52.66
CA ILE A 14 -53.06 -2.70 53.58
C ILE A 14 -53.30 -3.19 55.02
N LEU A 15 -52.24 -3.67 55.66
CA LEU A 15 -52.28 -4.22 57.00
C LEU A 15 -52.11 -3.06 57.99
N PHE A 16 -53.26 -2.57 58.46
CA PHE A 16 -53.44 -1.34 59.24
C PHE A 16 -52.55 -1.29 60.50
N PHE A 17 -51.35 -0.71 60.40
CA PHE A 17 -50.48 -0.49 61.55
C PHE A 17 -50.98 0.73 62.35
N ALA A 18 -51.94 0.48 63.25
CA ALA A 18 -52.43 1.44 64.23
C ALA A 18 -51.40 1.71 65.34
N GLY A 19 -50.20 2.18 64.96
CA GLY A 19 -49.07 2.50 65.82
C GLY A 19 -49.06 3.96 66.22
N VAL A 20 -49.48 4.23 67.46
CA VAL A 20 -49.52 5.52 68.20
C VAL A 20 -48.71 6.68 67.57
N LEU A 21 -49.43 7.74 67.15
CA LEU A 21 -48.86 9.03 66.74
C LEU A 21 -48.26 9.78 67.95
N LEU A 22 -47.06 9.39 68.40
CA LEU A 22 -46.31 10.11 69.43
C LEU A 22 -45.65 11.36 68.84
N LEU A 23 -46.18 12.53 69.22
CA LEU A 23 -45.61 13.84 68.92
C LEU A 23 -44.30 14.04 69.71
N PHE A 24 -43.19 13.51 69.20
CA PHE A 24 -41.84 13.86 69.66
C PHE A 24 -41.36 15.15 68.96
N PRO A 25 -41.12 16.26 69.70
CA PRO A 25 -40.66 17.49 69.08
C PRO A 25 -39.14 17.51 68.87
N PHE A 26 -38.74 17.75 67.62
CA PHE A 26 -37.62 18.65 67.28
C PHE A 26 -36.17 18.22 67.60
N GLU A 27 -35.85 16.92 67.77
CA GLU A 27 -34.45 16.46 67.92
C GLU A 27 -33.95 15.51 66.80
N SER A 28 -34.85 14.86 66.06
CA SER A 28 -34.50 13.89 65.00
C SER A 28 -33.73 14.50 63.83
N SER A 29 -34.02 15.74 63.42
CA SER A 29 -33.37 16.39 62.27
C SER A 29 -31.88 16.71 62.50
N GLY A 30 -31.45 16.79 63.76
CA GLY A 30 -30.03 16.87 64.11
C GLY A 30 -29.34 15.50 64.01
N GLN A 31 -30.05 14.43 64.41
CA GLN A 31 -29.55 13.06 64.36
C GLN A 31 -29.45 12.54 62.92
N ILE A 32 -30.48 12.73 62.09
CA ILE A 32 -30.50 12.34 60.68
C ILE A 32 -29.32 12.99 59.93
N LYS A 33 -29.04 14.28 60.15
CA LYS A 33 -27.88 14.96 59.53
C LYS A 33 -26.53 14.41 59.99
N GLN A 34 -26.41 13.98 61.24
CA GLN A 34 -25.19 13.32 61.73
C GLN A 34 -25.04 11.91 61.15
N LEU A 35 -26.14 11.17 60.95
CA LEU A 35 -26.14 9.88 60.27
C LEU A 35 -25.80 10.02 58.79
N GLU A 36 -26.38 11.00 58.09
CA GLU A 36 -26.11 11.30 56.67
C GLU A 36 -24.63 11.66 56.47
N GLN A 37 -24.06 12.48 57.37
CA GLN A 37 -22.64 12.80 57.36
C GLN A 37 -21.77 11.56 57.60
N LYS A 38 -22.12 10.68 58.56
CA LYS A 38 -21.39 9.42 58.80
C LYS A 38 -21.48 8.47 57.61
N ALA A 39 -22.67 8.27 57.06
CA ALA A 39 -22.93 7.40 55.93
C ALA A 39 -22.11 7.82 54.70
N THR A 40 -22.10 9.12 54.41
CA THR A 40 -21.31 9.71 53.32
C THR A 40 -19.80 9.57 53.61
N THR A 41 -19.35 9.88 54.83
CA THR A 41 -17.94 9.72 55.24
C THR A 41 -17.47 8.26 55.14
N ALA A 42 -18.34 7.30 55.46
CA ALA A 42 -18.06 5.87 55.31
C ALA A 42 -18.00 5.45 53.83
N PHE A 43 -18.90 5.99 52.99
CA PHE A 43 -18.86 5.78 51.53
C PHE A 43 -17.55 6.31 50.91
N ASP A 44 -17.17 7.54 51.24
CA ASP A 44 -15.94 8.19 50.77
C ASP A 44 -14.66 7.44 51.22
N GLN A 45 -14.75 6.68 52.32
CA GLN A 45 -13.68 5.83 52.85
C GLN A 45 -13.74 4.38 52.33
N ALA A 46 -14.66 4.07 51.41
CA ALA A 46 -14.98 2.72 50.91
C ALA A 46 -15.44 1.71 51.99
N ASN A 47 -15.87 2.19 53.17
CA ASN A 47 -16.45 1.40 54.25
C ASN A 47 -17.95 1.16 53.98
N PHE A 48 -18.26 0.52 52.85
CA PHE A 48 -19.63 0.45 52.31
C PHE A 48 -20.64 -0.25 53.23
N ASP A 49 -20.25 -1.27 54.00
CA ASP A 49 -21.17 -1.92 54.96
C ASP A 49 -21.53 -1.00 56.16
N GLU A 50 -20.63 -0.09 56.59
CA GLU A 50 -20.97 0.96 57.57
C GLU A 50 -21.89 2.02 56.93
N SER A 51 -21.61 2.40 55.68
CA SER A 51 -22.44 3.35 54.92
C SER A 51 -23.88 2.86 54.75
N ILE A 52 -24.05 1.60 54.33
CA ILE A 52 -25.34 0.88 54.28
C ILE A 52 -26.03 0.93 55.64
N SER A 53 -25.32 0.57 56.72
CA SER A 53 -25.89 0.53 58.06
C SER A 53 -26.43 1.91 58.51
N TYR A 54 -25.71 2.99 58.24
CA TYR A 54 -26.15 4.34 58.58
C TYR A 54 -27.30 4.84 57.69
N TYR A 55 -27.32 4.52 56.39
CA TYR A 55 -28.45 4.87 55.53
C TYR A 55 -29.72 4.06 55.86
N GLU A 56 -29.59 2.78 56.23
CA GLU A 56 -30.71 1.97 56.73
C GLU A 56 -31.23 2.47 58.09
N GLU A 57 -30.38 3.03 58.97
CA GLU A 57 -30.80 3.69 60.21
C GLU A 57 -31.63 4.97 59.91
N ILE A 58 -31.25 5.77 58.91
CA ILE A 58 -32.02 6.94 58.48
C ILE A 58 -33.38 6.52 57.93
N LEU A 59 -33.43 5.55 57.01
CA LEU A 59 -34.68 5.14 56.35
C LEU A 59 -35.67 4.44 57.29
N GLN A 60 -35.22 3.91 58.44
CA GLN A 60 -36.11 3.45 59.51
C GLN A 60 -36.83 4.60 60.24
N VAL A 61 -36.26 5.81 60.23
CA VAL A 61 -36.82 7.01 60.89
C VAL A 61 -37.56 7.91 59.89
N ASP A 62 -37.05 8.02 58.67
CA ASP A 62 -37.61 8.79 57.56
C ASP A 62 -37.51 7.99 56.23
N PRO A 63 -38.51 7.15 55.91
CA PRO A 63 -38.52 6.34 54.69
C PRO A 63 -38.51 7.15 53.38
N LEU A 64 -38.82 8.45 53.45
CA LEU A 64 -38.87 9.38 52.32
C LEU A 64 -37.55 10.15 52.13
N HIS A 65 -36.52 9.88 52.93
CA HIS A 65 -35.25 10.62 52.91
C HIS A 65 -34.42 10.32 51.64
N VAL A 66 -34.70 11.03 50.54
CA VAL A 66 -34.16 10.78 49.20
C VAL A 66 -32.64 10.57 49.20
N ASN A 67 -31.87 11.46 49.83
CA ASN A 67 -30.41 11.36 49.86
C ASN A 67 -29.92 10.05 50.52
N ALA A 68 -30.65 9.54 51.52
CA ALA A 68 -30.27 8.30 52.18
C ALA A 68 -30.61 7.07 51.32
N ARG A 69 -31.74 7.10 50.61
CA ARG A 69 -32.12 6.06 49.66
C ARG A 69 -31.19 6.00 48.44
N LEU A 70 -30.81 7.16 47.89
CA LEU A 70 -29.78 7.26 46.84
C LEU A 70 -28.40 6.81 47.33
N GLY A 71 -28.00 7.18 48.54
CA GLY A 71 -26.74 6.75 49.16
C GLY A 71 -26.68 5.24 49.44
N LEU A 72 -27.79 4.66 49.92
CA LEU A 72 -27.94 3.23 50.12
C LEU A 72 -27.82 2.45 48.80
N ALA A 73 -28.51 2.90 47.75
CA ALA A 73 -28.41 2.29 46.43
C ALA A 73 -26.98 2.36 45.85
N LYS A 74 -26.30 3.50 45.98
CA LYS A 74 -24.87 3.63 45.62
C LYS A 74 -23.98 2.67 46.39
N SER A 75 -24.18 2.58 47.71
CA SER A 75 -23.39 1.69 48.57
C SER A 75 -23.61 0.21 48.22
N TYR A 76 -24.83 -0.18 47.84
CA TYR A 76 -25.14 -1.52 47.33
C TYR A 76 -24.47 -1.79 45.96
N HIS A 77 -24.49 -0.82 45.04
CA HIS A 77 -23.81 -0.91 43.74
C HIS A 77 -22.28 -1.05 43.92
N SER A 78 -21.66 -0.25 44.81
CA SER A 78 -20.22 -0.30 45.08
C SER A 78 -19.70 -1.63 45.64
N ILE A 79 -20.59 -2.52 46.12
CA ILE A 79 -20.27 -3.89 46.53
C ILE A 79 -20.97 -4.96 45.68
N ALA A 80 -21.34 -4.60 44.44
CA ALA A 80 -21.92 -5.47 43.42
C ALA A 80 -23.22 -6.20 43.82
N LYS A 81 -23.98 -5.67 44.79
CA LYS A 81 -25.32 -6.15 45.17
C LYS A 81 -26.37 -5.42 44.31
N LEU A 82 -26.32 -5.64 43.00
CA LEU A 82 -27.05 -4.82 42.01
C LEU A 82 -28.57 -4.87 42.21
N GLU A 83 -29.12 -6.05 42.52
CA GLU A 83 -30.56 -6.25 42.77
C GLU A 83 -31.02 -5.53 44.04
N ARG A 84 -30.11 -5.29 45.00
CA ARG A 84 -30.39 -4.46 46.18
C ARG A 84 -30.35 -2.97 45.85
N ALA A 85 -29.45 -2.53 44.97
CA ALA A 85 -29.44 -1.15 44.50
C ALA A 85 -30.70 -0.83 43.69
N GLU A 86 -31.08 -1.70 42.76
CA GLU A 86 -32.30 -1.64 41.96
C GLU A 86 -33.55 -1.55 42.84
N MET A 87 -33.77 -2.53 43.73
CA MET A 87 -34.93 -2.56 44.63
C MET A 87 -34.99 -1.33 45.55
N THR A 88 -33.84 -0.84 46.05
CA THR A 88 -33.77 0.38 46.87
C THR A 88 -34.27 1.62 46.11
N LEU A 89 -34.02 1.70 44.79
CA LEU A 89 -34.45 2.79 43.91
C LEU A 89 -35.92 2.64 43.49
N LEU A 90 -36.38 1.42 43.18
CA LEU A 90 -37.77 1.12 42.85
C LEU A 90 -38.72 1.45 44.02
N GLU A 91 -38.36 1.08 45.26
CA GLU A 91 -39.07 1.53 46.47
C GLU A 91 -39.11 3.07 46.60
N GLY A 92 -38.08 3.77 46.10
CA GLY A 92 -38.04 5.23 46.09
C GLY A 92 -39.04 5.84 45.13
N ILE A 93 -39.17 5.23 43.95
CA ILE A 93 -40.15 5.60 42.92
C ILE A 93 -41.59 5.31 43.37
N GLU A 94 -41.83 4.21 44.10
CA GLU A 94 -43.14 3.91 44.69
C GLU A 94 -43.56 4.95 45.75
N LEU A 95 -42.60 5.43 46.56
CA LEU A 95 -42.85 6.40 47.62
C LEU A 95 -42.89 7.87 47.16
N LEU A 96 -42.10 8.22 46.14
CA LEU A 96 -41.89 9.58 45.62
C LEU A 96 -41.75 9.56 44.09
N PRO A 97 -42.84 9.34 43.34
CA PRO A 97 -42.79 9.18 41.88
C PRO A 97 -42.40 10.46 41.12
N ASP A 98 -42.43 11.62 41.77
CA ASP A 98 -41.99 12.91 41.22
C ASP A 98 -40.49 13.21 41.42
N GLU A 99 -39.75 12.37 42.17
CA GLU A 99 -38.32 12.55 42.41
C GLU A 99 -37.45 11.98 41.26
N ALA A 100 -37.18 12.84 40.27
CA ALA A 100 -36.35 12.59 39.10
C ALA A 100 -35.00 11.90 39.38
N ARG A 101 -34.38 12.11 40.55
CA ARG A 101 -33.09 11.50 40.86
C ARG A 101 -33.15 9.98 40.98
N PHE A 102 -34.27 9.38 41.37
CA PHE A 102 -34.36 7.91 41.44
C PHE A 102 -34.29 7.27 40.05
N TYR A 103 -35.10 7.77 39.10
CA TYR A 103 -35.08 7.32 37.71
C TYR A 103 -33.71 7.49 37.07
N THR A 104 -33.00 8.59 37.33
CA THR A 104 -31.61 8.77 36.87
C THR A 104 -30.66 7.73 37.46
N HIS A 105 -30.68 7.49 38.77
CA HIS A 105 -29.74 6.52 39.34
C HIS A 105 -30.06 5.07 38.92
N LEU A 106 -31.31 4.80 38.54
CA LEU A 106 -31.74 3.49 38.02
C LEU A 106 -31.45 3.33 36.52
N SER A 107 -31.60 4.39 35.71
CA SER A 107 -31.13 4.39 34.31
C SER A 107 -29.63 4.13 34.24
N ASP A 108 -28.85 4.82 35.08
CA ASP A 108 -27.40 4.72 35.08
C ASP A 108 -26.93 3.33 35.58
N LEU A 109 -27.73 2.65 36.44
CA LEU A 109 -27.52 1.27 36.90
C LEU A 109 -27.90 0.22 35.83
N TYR A 110 -28.88 0.48 34.96
CA TYR A 110 -29.20 -0.42 33.84
C TYR A 110 -28.18 -0.27 32.70
N VAL A 111 -27.74 0.95 32.38
CA VAL A 111 -26.63 1.17 31.41
C VAL A 111 -25.33 0.50 31.87
N SER A 112 -25.02 0.48 33.17
CA SER A 112 -23.84 -0.24 33.68
C SER A 112 -23.93 -1.76 33.54
N GLN A 113 -25.14 -2.30 33.33
CA GLN A 113 -25.42 -3.71 33.07
C GLN A 113 -25.65 -4.01 31.56
N SER A 114 -25.55 -2.99 30.70
CA SER A 114 -25.92 -3.03 29.27
C SER A 114 -27.40 -3.30 28.98
N ASP A 115 -28.30 -3.12 29.96
CA ASP A 115 -29.74 -3.27 29.77
C ASP A 115 -30.38 -1.96 29.27
N ILE A 116 -30.24 -1.71 27.97
CA ILE A 116 -30.77 -0.51 27.32
C ILE A 116 -32.31 -0.50 27.29
N VAL A 117 -32.98 -1.66 27.29
CA VAL A 117 -34.44 -1.74 27.28
C VAL A 117 -35.01 -1.30 28.63
N SER A 118 -34.49 -1.83 29.75
CA SER A 118 -34.88 -1.36 31.09
C SER A 118 -34.49 0.11 31.32
N THR A 119 -33.37 0.58 30.71
CA THR A 119 -32.98 2.00 30.72
C THR A 119 -34.02 2.89 30.01
N LEU A 120 -34.46 2.50 28.81
CA LEU A 120 -35.49 3.20 28.05
C LEU A 120 -36.80 3.26 28.84
N SER A 121 -37.23 2.12 29.39
CA SER A 121 -38.48 2.00 30.14
C SER A 121 -38.48 2.89 31.39
N ILE A 122 -37.38 2.92 32.16
CA ILE A 122 -37.30 3.72 33.38
C ILE A 122 -37.16 5.24 33.10
N LEU A 123 -36.48 5.63 32.03
CA LEU A 123 -36.43 7.04 31.61
C LEU A 123 -37.79 7.51 31.07
N LYS A 124 -38.51 6.68 30.30
CA LYS A 124 -39.89 6.98 29.90
C LYS A 124 -40.80 7.16 31.12
N GLN A 125 -40.73 6.27 32.10
CA GLN A 125 -41.51 6.40 33.34
C GLN A 125 -41.15 7.69 34.09
N GLY A 126 -39.87 8.02 34.20
CA GLY A 126 -39.41 9.25 34.84
C GLY A 126 -39.94 10.51 34.15
N PHE A 127 -39.93 10.54 32.82
CA PHE A 127 -40.53 11.63 32.02
C PHE A 127 -42.04 11.77 32.30
N GLU A 128 -42.79 10.68 32.25
CA GLU A 128 -44.25 10.68 32.46
C GLU A 128 -44.68 11.10 33.89
N GLN A 129 -43.90 10.74 34.91
CA GLN A 129 -44.24 11.04 36.31
C GLN A 129 -43.71 12.41 36.77
N THR A 130 -42.44 12.72 36.51
CA THR A 130 -41.76 13.92 37.06
C THR A 130 -42.17 15.20 36.36
N LYS A 131 -42.40 15.15 35.03
CA LYS A 131 -42.78 16.31 34.19
C LYS A 131 -41.87 17.51 34.36
N SER A 132 -40.58 17.23 34.53
CA SER A 132 -39.50 18.21 34.64
C SER A 132 -38.84 18.40 33.28
N ASP A 133 -38.68 19.65 32.85
CA ASP A 133 -38.04 20.01 31.58
C ASP A 133 -36.62 19.39 31.49
N ASP A 134 -35.79 19.55 32.53
CA ASP A 134 -34.46 18.93 32.69
C ASP A 134 -34.46 17.40 32.47
N PHE A 135 -35.55 16.71 32.86
CA PHE A 135 -35.66 15.26 32.74
C PHE A 135 -36.21 14.84 31.37
N GLN A 136 -37.08 15.66 30.77
CA GLN A 136 -37.45 15.53 29.36
C GLN A 136 -36.21 15.66 28.46
N GLU A 137 -35.33 16.63 28.71
CA GLU A 137 -34.06 16.79 27.98
C GLU A 137 -33.17 15.54 28.12
N LYS A 138 -33.03 14.95 29.32
CA LYS A 138 -32.29 13.69 29.51
C LYS A 138 -32.93 12.52 28.74
N TYR A 139 -34.26 12.40 28.72
CA TYR A 139 -34.96 11.34 27.99
C TYR A 139 -34.83 11.52 26.46
N GLU A 140 -35.02 12.73 25.94
CA GLU A 140 -34.89 13.03 24.52
C GLU A 140 -33.45 12.87 24.02
N THR A 141 -32.44 13.23 24.84
CA THR A 141 -31.03 12.97 24.57
C THR A 141 -30.71 11.47 24.56
N PHE A 142 -31.24 10.70 25.52
CA PHE A 142 -31.08 9.24 25.50
C PHE A 142 -31.74 8.60 24.27
N LEU A 143 -32.87 9.13 23.81
CA LEU A 143 -33.52 8.70 22.58
C LEU A 143 -32.71 9.05 21.33
N SER A 144 -32.14 10.26 21.21
CA SER A 144 -31.37 10.65 20.02
C SER A 144 -30.08 9.83 19.85
N GLN A 145 -29.54 9.31 20.95
CA GLN A 145 -28.43 8.36 20.99
C GLN A 145 -28.79 6.94 20.51
N ILE A 146 -30.07 6.62 20.26
CA ILE A 146 -30.49 5.31 19.73
C ILE A 146 -30.64 5.38 18.21
N THR A 147 -29.83 4.61 17.48
CA THR A 147 -29.78 4.58 16.01
C THR A 147 -29.89 3.17 15.45
N ILE A 148 -30.28 3.05 14.18
CA ILE A 148 -30.06 1.84 13.38
C ILE A 148 -28.64 1.93 12.83
N GLU A 149 -27.82 0.94 13.15
CA GLU A 149 -26.48 0.74 12.60
C GLU A 149 -26.60 -0.23 11.42
N ILE A 150 -26.14 0.24 10.25
CA ILE A 150 -25.83 -0.51 9.05
C ILE A 150 -24.48 0.01 8.55
N GLU A 151 -23.71 -0.81 7.85
CA GLU A 151 -22.42 -0.40 7.26
C GLU A 151 -22.59 0.80 6.31
N ARG A 152 -23.46 0.64 5.30
CA ARG A 152 -23.92 1.70 4.38
C ARG A 152 -25.38 1.41 3.98
N PRO A 153 -26.23 2.42 3.72
CA PRO A 153 -27.64 2.24 3.36
C PRO A 153 -27.86 1.79 1.89
N PHE A 154 -26.84 1.18 1.27
CA PHE A 154 -26.85 0.69 -0.10
C PHE A 154 -26.53 -0.81 -0.09
N ILE A 155 -27.34 -1.62 -0.78
CA ILE A 155 -27.19 -3.07 -0.86
C ILE A 155 -27.37 -3.53 -2.31
N GLN A 156 -26.45 -4.36 -2.81
CA GLN A 156 -26.59 -4.99 -4.12
C GLN A 156 -27.63 -6.12 -4.11
N VAL A 157 -28.40 -6.28 -5.18
CA VAL A 157 -29.31 -7.42 -5.36
C VAL A 157 -28.56 -8.75 -5.20
N GLY A 158 -29.13 -9.68 -4.42
CA GLY A 158 -28.53 -10.97 -4.05
C GLY A 158 -27.54 -10.91 -2.89
N HIS A 159 -27.13 -9.71 -2.44
CA HIS A 159 -26.21 -9.50 -1.32
C HIS A 159 -26.94 -9.00 -0.07
N LYS A 160 -26.22 -8.95 1.06
CA LYS A 160 -26.80 -8.66 2.38
C LYS A 160 -25.92 -7.83 3.30
N ARG A 161 -26.53 -6.97 4.12
CA ARG A 161 -25.88 -6.22 5.22
C ARG A 161 -26.40 -6.67 6.58
N GLU A 162 -25.58 -6.53 7.62
CA GLU A 162 -26.02 -6.67 9.01
C GLU A 162 -26.79 -5.42 9.47
N LEU A 163 -27.85 -5.62 10.26
CA LEU A 163 -28.61 -4.58 10.92
C LEU A 163 -28.48 -4.73 12.45
N LYS A 164 -28.19 -3.62 13.14
CA LYS A 164 -28.29 -3.53 14.61
C LYS A 164 -29.10 -2.31 15.01
N LEU A 165 -29.79 -2.40 16.14
CA LEU A 165 -30.31 -1.24 16.85
C LEU A 165 -29.37 -1.03 18.03
N VAL A 166 -28.77 0.15 18.14
CA VAL A 166 -27.74 0.45 19.15
C VAL A 166 -28.04 1.73 19.88
N TRP A 167 -27.65 1.80 21.16
CA TRP A 167 -27.46 3.06 21.88
C TRP A 167 -25.97 3.38 21.94
N SER A 168 -25.60 4.63 21.64
CA SER A 168 -24.22 5.10 21.61
C SER A 168 -23.99 6.21 22.63
N ASP A 169 -22.95 6.08 23.46
CA ASP A 169 -22.56 7.15 24.40
C ASP A 169 -21.65 8.22 23.75
N GLU A 170 -21.35 9.29 24.50
CA GLU A 170 -20.46 10.40 24.09
C GLU A 170 -19.02 10.00 23.76
N LYS A 171 -18.67 8.71 23.87
CA LYS A 171 -17.35 8.13 23.56
C LYS A 171 -17.47 7.02 22.52
N GLU A 172 -18.54 7.04 21.73
CA GLU A 172 -18.80 6.14 20.59
C GLU A 172 -18.90 4.65 20.99
N ARG A 173 -19.10 4.37 22.29
CA ARG A 173 -19.37 3.00 22.76
C ARG A 173 -20.81 2.64 22.44
N THR A 174 -20.99 1.77 21.46
CA THR A 174 -22.27 1.14 21.13
C THR A 174 -22.65 0.07 22.16
N LEU A 175 -23.94 -0.03 22.47
CA LEU A 175 -24.56 -1.14 23.19
C LEU A 175 -25.80 -1.60 22.40
N PRO A 176 -25.95 -2.90 22.08
CA PRO A 176 -27.06 -3.40 21.26
C PRO A 176 -28.38 -3.37 22.03
N ILE A 177 -29.48 -3.29 21.26
CA ILE A 177 -30.86 -3.29 21.74
C ILE A 177 -31.64 -4.38 21.00
N ASP A 178 -32.26 -5.30 21.75
CA ASP A 178 -33.18 -6.28 21.19
C ASP A 178 -34.38 -5.57 20.52
N ALA A 179 -34.62 -5.86 19.25
CA ALA A 179 -35.66 -5.21 18.46
C ALA A 179 -36.41 -6.20 17.54
N GLU A 180 -37.69 -5.92 17.30
CA GLU A 180 -38.47 -6.52 16.21
C GLU A 180 -38.25 -5.70 14.93
N TRP A 181 -37.89 -6.36 13.83
CA TRP A 181 -37.54 -5.72 12.56
C TRP A 181 -38.59 -5.97 11.48
N THR A 182 -38.84 -4.95 10.67
CA THR A 182 -39.78 -5.00 9.54
C THR A 182 -39.26 -4.21 8.34
N VAL A 183 -39.65 -4.64 7.14
CA VAL A 183 -39.44 -3.95 5.87
C VAL A 183 -40.74 -3.29 5.41
N SER A 184 -40.66 -2.15 4.70
CA SER A 184 -41.83 -1.53 4.07
C SER A 184 -42.34 -2.29 2.85
N ASP A 185 -41.45 -3.02 2.18
CA ASP A 185 -41.70 -3.76 0.94
C ASP A 185 -40.86 -5.05 0.95
N SER A 186 -41.51 -6.21 0.82
CA SER A 186 -40.88 -7.54 0.81
C SER A 186 -40.49 -8.04 -0.58
N ASP A 187 -40.95 -7.38 -1.63
CA ASP A 187 -40.59 -7.70 -3.01
C ASP A 187 -39.26 -7.01 -3.38
N ILE A 188 -38.86 -5.96 -2.64
CA ILE A 188 -37.57 -5.26 -2.72
C ILE A 188 -36.48 -5.91 -1.86
N ALA A 189 -36.77 -6.24 -0.59
CA ALA A 189 -35.79 -6.78 0.34
C ALA A 189 -36.39 -7.66 1.45
N ASN A 190 -35.64 -8.69 1.89
CA ASN A 190 -36.05 -9.62 2.94
C ASN A 190 -35.13 -9.59 4.17
N LEU A 191 -35.70 -9.90 5.33
CA LEU A 191 -35.00 -10.02 6.62
C LEU A 191 -34.83 -11.48 7.03
N ASP A 192 -33.60 -11.86 7.40
CA ASP A 192 -33.26 -13.15 7.99
C ASP A 192 -32.63 -12.97 9.38
N LEU A 193 -32.87 -13.91 10.29
CA LEU A 193 -32.34 -13.90 11.65
C LEU A 193 -31.32 -15.04 11.80
N GLN A 194 -30.04 -14.68 11.79
CA GLN A 194 -28.94 -15.64 11.78
C GLN A 194 -28.46 -16.00 13.19
N GLU A 195 -27.43 -16.84 13.30
CA GLU A 195 -26.93 -17.28 14.61
C GLU A 195 -26.49 -16.09 15.47
N LYS A 196 -26.80 -16.16 16.79
CA LYS A 196 -26.54 -15.09 17.79
C LYS A 196 -27.42 -13.83 17.66
N GLU A 197 -28.60 -13.96 17.05
CA GLU A 197 -29.63 -12.91 17.03
C GLU A 197 -29.27 -11.67 16.17
N THR A 198 -28.22 -11.79 15.34
CA THR A 198 -27.90 -10.87 14.22
C THR A 198 -28.99 -10.92 13.15
N TRP A 199 -29.54 -9.74 12.81
CA TRP A 199 -30.45 -9.58 11.67
C TRP A 199 -29.67 -9.22 10.41
N MET A 200 -30.03 -9.86 9.30
CA MET A 200 -29.47 -9.59 7.97
C MET A 200 -30.57 -9.10 7.03
N LEU A 201 -30.34 -7.97 6.37
CA LEU A 201 -31.19 -7.48 5.28
C LEU A 201 -30.57 -7.90 3.94
N THR A 202 -31.34 -8.60 3.11
CA THR A 202 -30.93 -9.11 1.79
C THR A 202 -31.71 -8.39 0.69
N GLY A 203 -31.02 -7.88 -0.33
CA GLY A 203 -31.66 -7.24 -1.48
C GLY A 203 -32.19 -8.26 -2.50
N GLU A 204 -33.44 -8.11 -2.94
CA GLU A 204 -34.12 -9.05 -3.85
C GLU A 204 -34.41 -8.41 -5.22
N ALA A 205 -34.75 -7.12 -5.24
CA ALA A 205 -35.00 -6.34 -6.45
C ALA A 205 -34.60 -4.86 -6.23
N PRO A 206 -34.19 -4.12 -7.28
CA PRO A 206 -33.75 -2.73 -7.13
C PRO A 206 -34.91 -1.80 -6.74
N GLY A 207 -34.65 -0.89 -5.81
CA GLY A 207 -35.63 0.09 -5.31
C GLY A 207 -35.32 0.61 -3.90
N SER A 208 -35.92 1.74 -3.55
CA SER A 208 -35.80 2.35 -2.21
C SER A 208 -36.88 1.82 -1.27
N MET A 209 -36.50 1.46 -0.04
CA MET A 209 -37.41 0.93 0.98
C MET A 209 -37.09 1.49 2.38
N THR A 210 -37.97 1.28 3.35
CA THR A 210 -37.75 1.65 4.74
C THR A 210 -37.59 0.41 5.63
N VAL A 211 -36.44 0.30 6.28
CA VAL A 211 -36.23 -0.61 7.41
C VAL A 211 -36.81 0.04 8.66
N THR A 212 -37.59 -0.70 9.45
CA THR A 212 -38.14 -0.24 10.72
C THR A 212 -37.78 -1.21 11.85
N ALA A 213 -37.13 -0.69 12.90
CA ALA A 213 -36.81 -1.40 14.13
C ALA A 213 -37.70 -0.90 15.28
N ALA A 214 -38.28 -1.82 16.06
CA ALA A 214 -39.15 -1.52 17.19
C ALA A 214 -38.69 -2.20 18.48
N ALA A 215 -38.66 -1.46 19.59
CA ALA A 215 -38.23 -1.94 20.91
C ALA A 215 -39.11 -1.30 22.01
N GLU A 216 -39.97 -2.08 22.65
CA GLU A 216 -41.14 -1.58 23.40
C GLU A 216 -41.94 -0.54 22.60
N ASP A 217 -42.07 0.70 23.10
CA ASP A 217 -42.74 1.81 22.41
C ASP A 217 -41.78 2.63 21.51
N LEU A 218 -40.49 2.26 21.43
CA LEU A 218 -39.54 2.91 20.53
C LEU A 218 -39.76 2.44 19.09
N THR A 219 -39.61 3.37 18.15
CA THR A 219 -39.46 3.05 16.73
C THR A 219 -38.29 3.83 16.15
N ARG A 220 -37.43 3.15 15.39
CA ARG A 220 -36.44 3.76 14.50
C ARG A 220 -36.69 3.32 13.07
N LYS A 221 -36.33 4.20 12.14
CA LYS A 221 -36.50 4.00 10.70
C LYS A 221 -35.24 4.42 9.99
N LEU A 222 -34.89 3.67 8.95
CA LEU A 222 -33.79 3.96 8.04
C LEU A 222 -34.28 3.71 6.62
N GLU A 223 -34.02 4.65 5.72
CA GLU A 223 -34.21 4.44 4.28
C GLU A 223 -32.98 3.71 3.73
N VAL A 224 -33.20 2.67 2.94
CA VAL A 224 -32.18 1.82 2.33
C VAL A 224 -32.52 1.66 0.85
N GLU A 225 -31.50 1.74 0.00
CA GLU A 225 -31.62 1.58 -1.45
C GLU A 225 -30.99 0.27 -1.89
N ILE A 226 -31.80 -0.57 -2.55
CA ILE A 226 -31.32 -1.77 -3.24
C ILE A 226 -30.99 -1.40 -4.67
N LYS A 227 -29.79 -1.77 -5.17
CA LYS A 227 -29.33 -1.48 -6.53
C LYS A 227 -28.88 -2.75 -7.24
N ASP A 228 -28.90 -2.76 -8.57
CA ASP A 228 -28.39 -3.87 -9.38
C ASP A 228 -26.87 -4.09 -9.16
N GLN A 229 -26.13 -3.01 -8.92
CA GLN A 229 -24.75 -2.99 -8.43
C GLN A 229 -24.57 -1.88 -7.37
N VAL A 230 -23.71 -2.12 -6.38
CA VAL A 230 -23.27 -1.16 -5.36
C VAL A 230 -21.76 -1.25 -5.27
N VAL A 231 -21.08 -0.11 -5.19
CA VAL A 231 -19.62 -0.10 -5.01
C VAL A 231 -19.25 -0.67 -3.65
N GLU A 232 -18.44 -1.72 -3.60
CA GLU A 232 -17.85 -2.26 -2.36
C GLU A 232 -16.34 -1.96 -2.24
N GLU A 233 -15.64 -1.83 -3.36
CA GLU A 233 -14.20 -1.58 -3.40
C GLU A 233 -13.86 -0.51 -4.44
N MET A 234 -12.87 0.33 -4.13
CA MET A 234 -12.37 1.39 -5.02
C MET A 234 -10.84 1.38 -5.06
N GLU A 235 -10.28 1.47 -6.27
CA GLU A 235 -8.84 1.47 -6.53
C GLU A 235 -8.45 2.72 -7.35
N TRP A 236 -7.38 3.40 -6.93
CA TRP A 236 -6.76 4.44 -7.75
C TRP A 236 -6.05 3.81 -8.96
N LEU A 237 -6.32 4.32 -10.16
CA LEU A 237 -5.53 4.02 -11.36
C LEU A 237 -4.37 5.03 -11.53
N THR A 238 -4.45 6.16 -10.83
CA THR A 238 -3.33 7.07 -10.53
C THR A 238 -2.38 6.41 -9.52
N ALA A 239 -1.10 6.80 -9.51
CA ALA A 239 -0.11 6.25 -8.57
C ALA A 239 -0.47 6.55 -7.09
N GLU A 240 0.00 5.69 -6.18
CA GLU A 240 -0.26 5.79 -4.72
C GLU A 240 0.33 7.05 -4.07
N GLU A 241 1.53 7.45 -4.50
CA GLU A 241 2.23 8.68 -4.07
C GLU A 241 2.47 9.58 -5.32
N PRO A 242 1.45 10.29 -5.83
CA PRO A 242 1.56 11.10 -7.04
C PRO A 242 2.15 12.49 -6.73
N THR A 243 3.26 12.83 -7.39
CA THR A 243 3.81 14.19 -7.41
C THR A 243 3.25 14.97 -8.60
N VAL A 244 2.92 16.26 -8.41
CA VAL A 244 2.51 17.19 -9.47
C VAL A 244 3.26 18.51 -9.34
N MET A 245 3.51 19.19 -10.46
CA MET A 245 4.24 20.45 -10.49
C MET A 245 3.31 21.65 -10.33
N LEU A 246 3.76 22.71 -9.66
CA LEU A 246 2.97 23.92 -9.43
C LEU A 246 2.47 24.56 -10.75
N ASN A 247 1.16 24.80 -10.86
CA ASN A 247 0.40 25.22 -12.05
C ASN A 247 0.16 24.15 -13.13
N GLU A 248 0.59 22.90 -12.95
CA GLU A 248 0.28 21.78 -13.85
C GLU A 248 -0.94 20.96 -13.40
N THR A 249 -1.47 20.14 -14.30
CA THR A 249 -2.63 19.28 -14.05
C THR A 249 -2.27 17.80 -13.93
N LEU A 250 -2.70 17.16 -12.84
CA LEU A 250 -2.67 15.71 -12.66
C LEU A 250 -4.04 15.11 -13.02
N PRO A 251 -4.13 14.13 -13.96
CA PRO A 251 -5.33 13.32 -14.10
C PRO A 251 -5.46 12.33 -12.92
N ILE A 252 -6.61 12.37 -12.27
CA ILE A 252 -6.99 11.47 -11.18
C ILE A 252 -8.10 10.56 -11.71
N THR A 253 -7.80 9.27 -11.82
CA THR A 253 -8.70 8.27 -12.43
C THR A 253 -8.97 7.14 -11.44
N LEU A 254 -10.24 6.79 -11.24
CA LEU A 254 -10.68 5.81 -10.25
C LEU A 254 -11.35 4.59 -10.92
N GLN A 255 -11.14 3.40 -10.36
CA GLN A 255 -11.91 2.20 -10.67
C GLN A 255 -12.71 1.78 -9.44
N ALA A 256 -13.97 1.39 -9.63
CA ALA A 256 -14.76 0.71 -8.59
C ALA A 256 -15.14 -0.71 -8.99
N PHE A 257 -15.42 -1.53 -7.99
CA PHE A 257 -15.90 -2.91 -8.12
C PHE A 257 -17.13 -3.16 -7.24
N ASP A 258 -18.00 -4.03 -7.71
CA ASP A 258 -19.21 -4.46 -7.01
C ASP A 258 -18.96 -5.59 -6.00
N ALA A 259 -20.01 -6.05 -5.31
CA ALA A 259 -19.90 -7.12 -4.30
C ALA A 259 -19.54 -8.51 -4.88
N ASN A 260 -19.43 -8.65 -6.20
CA ASN A 260 -18.94 -9.84 -6.90
C ASN A 260 -17.50 -9.68 -7.41
N GLY A 261 -16.92 -8.48 -7.31
CA GLY A 261 -15.65 -8.10 -7.93
C GLY A 261 -15.77 -7.72 -9.41
N GLU A 262 -16.97 -7.43 -9.91
CA GLU A 262 -17.18 -6.95 -11.28
C GLU A 262 -16.98 -5.43 -11.35
N LYS A 263 -16.33 -4.96 -12.43
CA LYS A 263 -16.05 -3.52 -12.61
C LYS A 263 -17.33 -2.72 -12.82
N MET A 264 -17.45 -1.62 -12.10
CA MET A 264 -18.58 -0.68 -12.23
C MET A 264 -18.20 0.58 -13.02
N ASP A 265 -19.14 1.07 -13.82
CA ASP A 265 -19.15 2.46 -14.31
C ASP A 265 -19.66 3.37 -13.18
N ILE A 266 -18.89 4.39 -12.81
CA ILE A 266 -19.13 5.23 -11.62
C ILE A 266 -19.09 6.73 -11.95
N ARG A 267 -19.77 7.53 -11.13
CA ARG A 267 -19.67 8.99 -11.09
C ARG A 267 -19.36 9.46 -9.67
N PRO A 268 -18.08 9.58 -9.28
CA PRO A 268 -17.75 10.01 -7.93
C PRO A 268 -18.16 11.45 -7.64
N ASN A 269 -18.57 11.69 -6.41
CA ASN A 269 -18.60 13.02 -5.83
C ASN A 269 -17.16 13.36 -5.40
N TRP A 270 -16.52 14.27 -6.16
CA TRP A 270 -15.11 14.62 -5.98
C TRP A 270 -14.95 15.84 -5.06
N SER A 271 -13.99 15.80 -4.14
CA SER A 271 -13.69 16.91 -3.23
C SER A 271 -12.19 17.10 -2.99
N VAL A 272 -11.82 18.23 -2.37
CA VAL A 272 -10.46 18.56 -1.92
C VAL A 272 -10.54 19.02 -0.47
N LYS A 273 -9.65 18.55 0.41
CA LYS A 273 -9.67 18.93 1.84
C LYS A 273 -9.02 20.29 2.12
N GLY A 274 -8.04 20.72 1.32
CA GLY A 274 -7.34 21.99 1.44
C GLY A 274 -7.70 23.03 0.37
N GLU A 275 -6.79 23.99 0.17
CA GLU A 275 -6.90 25.09 -0.80
C GLU A 275 -5.69 25.13 -1.77
N ARG A 276 -4.83 24.09 -1.79
CA ARG A 276 -3.60 24.05 -2.59
C ARG A 276 -3.80 23.63 -4.04
N GLY A 277 -5.00 23.20 -4.42
CA GLY A 277 -5.33 22.88 -5.80
C GLY A 277 -6.82 23.01 -6.09
N LEU A 278 -7.15 22.93 -7.38
CA LEU A 278 -8.52 23.05 -7.87
C LEU A 278 -8.87 21.86 -8.74
N LEU A 279 -10.04 21.27 -8.50
CA LEU A 279 -10.61 20.28 -9.40
C LEU A 279 -11.30 20.97 -10.58
N SER A 280 -11.12 20.39 -11.77
CA SER A 280 -11.83 20.77 -13.00
C SER A 280 -13.25 20.15 -13.06
N GLU A 281 -14.09 20.62 -13.98
CA GLU A 281 -15.26 19.84 -14.39
C GLU A 281 -14.78 18.52 -15.03
N SER A 282 -15.32 17.38 -14.59
CA SER A 282 -14.85 16.05 -15.00
C SER A 282 -14.97 15.82 -16.51
N SER A 283 -13.89 15.30 -17.11
CA SER A 283 -13.80 14.98 -18.55
C SER A 283 -14.56 13.71 -18.90
N HIS A 284 -14.58 12.75 -17.97
CA HIS A 284 -15.23 11.45 -18.05
C HIS A 284 -15.88 11.12 -16.70
N ASP A 285 -16.77 10.14 -16.67
CA ASP A 285 -17.56 9.85 -15.46
C ASP A 285 -16.69 9.45 -14.25
N ASN A 286 -15.55 8.77 -14.46
CA ASN A 286 -14.63 8.30 -13.42
C ASN A 286 -13.26 9.02 -13.38
N GLU A 287 -13.12 10.18 -14.02
CA GLU A 287 -11.84 10.92 -14.14
C GLU A 287 -12.01 12.42 -13.91
N ILE A 288 -11.09 13.02 -13.18
CA ILE A 288 -11.03 14.47 -12.94
C ILE A 288 -9.60 14.98 -13.06
N LEU A 289 -9.41 16.22 -13.56
CA LEU A 289 -8.09 16.85 -13.56
C LEU A 289 -7.95 17.74 -12.33
N PHE A 290 -6.88 17.54 -11.56
CA PHE A 290 -6.48 18.36 -10.43
C PHE A 290 -5.40 19.36 -10.84
N LEU A 291 -5.67 20.65 -10.71
CA LEU A 291 -4.74 21.76 -11.01
C LEU A 291 -4.02 22.21 -9.74
N ALA A 292 -2.71 21.98 -9.69
CA ALA A 292 -1.85 22.38 -8.58
C ALA A 292 -1.72 23.92 -8.49
N SER A 293 -1.97 24.50 -7.31
CA SER A 293 -2.06 25.96 -7.08
C SER A 293 -1.17 26.49 -5.95
N GLU A 294 -0.79 25.69 -4.96
CA GLU A 294 0.21 26.01 -3.92
C GLU A 294 1.09 24.78 -3.60
N VAL A 295 2.38 24.98 -3.34
CA VAL A 295 3.35 23.91 -2.98
C VAL A 295 2.98 23.24 -1.65
N GLY A 296 3.18 21.93 -1.53
CA GLY A 296 2.91 21.11 -0.34
C GLY A 296 1.93 19.97 -0.62
N THR A 297 1.58 19.21 0.42
CA THR A 297 0.61 18.11 0.32
C THR A 297 -0.82 18.63 0.25
N GLU A 298 -1.61 18.07 -0.66
CA GLU A 298 -3.06 18.25 -0.76
C GLU A 298 -3.77 16.89 -0.73
N THR A 299 -5.02 16.82 -0.30
CA THR A 299 -5.81 15.59 -0.28
C THR A 299 -7.04 15.73 -1.18
N VAL A 300 -7.11 14.92 -2.24
CA VAL A 300 -8.31 14.74 -3.06
C VAL A 300 -9.08 13.54 -2.54
N GLU A 301 -10.41 13.62 -2.61
CA GLU A 301 -11.31 12.55 -2.19
C GLU A 301 -12.36 12.25 -3.25
N ALA A 302 -12.79 10.99 -3.28
CA ALA A 302 -13.87 10.49 -4.11
C ALA A 302 -14.87 9.71 -3.25
N GLU A 303 -16.15 10.05 -3.35
CA GLU A 303 -17.26 9.35 -2.70
C GLU A 303 -18.14 8.68 -3.76
N VAL A 304 -18.44 7.38 -3.60
CA VAL A 304 -19.46 6.64 -4.38
C VAL A 304 -20.25 5.74 -3.44
N ASP A 305 -21.58 5.76 -3.51
CA ASP A 305 -22.47 4.96 -2.63
C ASP A 305 -22.11 5.05 -1.14
N GLY A 306 -21.73 6.24 -0.66
CA GLY A 306 -21.31 6.46 0.73
C GLY A 306 -20.03 5.73 1.16
N LEU A 307 -19.24 5.21 0.20
CA LEU A 307 -17.87 4.77 0.41
C LEU A 307 -16.94 5.91 -0.02
N GLU A 308 -16.01 6.29 0.86
CA GLU A 308 -15.02 7.35 0.62
C GLU A 308 -13.64 6.74 0.37
N ILE A 309 -12.86 7.34 -0.53
CA ILE A 309 -11.43 7.05 -0.72
C ILE A 309 -10.65 8.36 -0.91
N SER A 310 -9.46 8.44 -0.31
CA SER A 310 -8.57 9.61 -0.33
C SER A 310 -7.28 9.34 -1.12
N LEU A 311 -6.73 10.39 -1.72
CA LEU A 311 -5.42 10.42 -2.39
C LEU A 311 -4.65 11.64 -1.89
N GLU A 312 -3.51 11.43 -1.23
CA GLU A 312 -2.57 12.52 -0.92
C GLU A 312 -1.71 12.80 -2.16
N ILE A 313 -1.54 14.08 -2.51
CA ILE A 313 -0.82 14.54 -3.70
C ILE A 313 0.30 15.47 -3.25
N GLU A 314 1.54 15.22 -3.67
CA GLU A 314 2.66 16.12 -3.38
C GLU A 314 2.78 17.19 -4.47
N ILE A 315 2.57 18.46 -4.14
CA ILE A 315 2.75 19.57 -5.06
C ILE A 315 4.14 20.18 -4.85
N VAL A 316 4.96 20.24 -5.90
CA VAL A 316 6.32 20.80 -5.84
C VAL A 316 6.57 21.87 -6.92
N ASP A 317 7.47 22.80 -6.65
CA ASP A 317 7.93 23.82 -7.60
C ASP A 317 9.35 23.56 -8.16
N GLU A 318 10.11 22.66 -7.52
CA GLU A 318 11.47 22.27 -7.91
C GLU A 318 11.60 20.79 -8.32
N ASN A 319 12.30 20.52 -9.42
CA ASN A 319 12.72 19.20 -9.90
C ASN A 319 14.22 18.97 -9.65
N MET A 320 14.62 17.71 -9.45
CA MET A 320 16.02 17.31 -9.23
C MET A 320 16.66 16.72 -10.50
N LEU A 321 17.87 17.19 -10.82
CA LEU A 321 18.73 16.61 -11.86
C LEU A 321 19.90 15.86 -11.22
N THR A 322 19.99 14.55 -11.46
CA THR A 322 21.14 13.71 -11.11
C THR A 322 22.02 13.48 -12.34
N THR A 323 23.35 13.57 -12.18
CA THR A 323 24.30 13.29 -13.26
C THR A 323 25.40 12.33 -12.84
N TYR A 324 25.79 11.41 -13.73
CA TYR A 324 26.87 10.45 -13.50
C TYR A 324 27.80 10.29 -14.71
N VAL A 325 28.93 9.60 -14.54
CA VAL A 325 29.93 9.39 -15.62
C VAL A 325 30.42 7.95 -15.65
N THR A 326 30.76 7.47 -16.84
CA THR A 326 31.51 6.23 -17.08
C THR A 326 32.74 6.57 -17.92
N GLY A 327 33.93 6.14 -17.47
CA GLY A 327 35.21 6.67 -17.98
C GLY A 327 35.69 7.87 -17.19
N ASP A 328 36.59 8.68 -17.76
CA ASP A 328 37.16 9.88 -17.12
C ASP A 328 36.71 11.16 -17.85
N GLY A 329 36.11 12.08 -17.09
CA GLY A 329 35.40 13.25 -17.58
C GLY A 329 34.34 13.72 -16.58
N THR A 330 33.63 14.79 -16.91
CA THR A 330 32.58 15.38 -16.07
C THR A 330 31.35 15.75 -16.89
N VAL A 331 30.17 15.70 -16.27
CA VAL A 331 28.97 16.41 -16.75
C VAL A 331 28.89 17.74 -16.01
N THR A 332 28.57 18.82 -16.73
CA THR A 332 28.28 20.13 -16.16
C THR A 332 26.93 20.63 -16.68
N ALA A 333 26.07 21.09 -15.77
CA ALA A 333 24.79 21.72 -16.09
C ALA A 333 24.89 23.25 -16.01
N PHE A 334 24.19 23.95 -16.91
CA PHE A 334 24.00 25.40 -16.84
C PHE A 334 22.50 25.75 -16.97
N PRO A 335 21.91 26.52 -16.02
CA PRO A 335 22.53 27.07 -14.81
C PRO A 335 22.96 25.96 -13.83
N ALA A 336 24.01 26.16 -13.05
CA ALA A 336 24.50 25.14 -12.12
C ALA A 336 23.70 25.20 -10.80
N LYS A 337 22.64 24.39 -10.67
CA LYS A 337 21.82 24.26 -9.46
C LYS A 337 21.76 22.81 -8.95
N THR A 338 21.31 22.62 -7.70
CA THR A 338 20.95 21.30 -7.16
C THR A 338 19.51 20.92 -7.51
N HIS A 339 18.60 21.90 -7.50
CA HIS A 339 17.22 21.77 -7.98
C HIS A 339 16.91 22.90 -8.96
N TYR A 340 15.93 22.67 -9.82
CA TYR A 340 15.57 23.55 -10.93
C TYR A 340 14.06 23.74 -10.92
N THR A 341 13.56 24.91 -11.30
CA THR A 341 12.10 25.10 -11.36
C THR A 341 11.50 24.23 -12.47
N TYR A 342 10.23 23.85 -12.35
CA TYR A 342 9.53 23.16 -13.44
C TYR A 342 9.73 23.86 -14.80
N GLY A 343 9.93 23.07 -15.85
CA GLY A 343 10.11 23.58 -17.21
C GLY A 343 11.43 24.34 -17.43
N GLU A 344 12.34 24.39 -16.45
CA GLU A 344 13.60 25.10 -16.62
C GLU A 344 14.49 24.40 -17.65
N THR A 345 14.95 25.20 -18.61
CA THR A 345 15.80 24.75 -19.71
C THR A 345 17.26 24.70 -19.25
N ILE A 346 17.88 23.53 -19.29
CA ILE A 346 19.25 23.27 -18.83
C ILE A 346 20.13 22.92 -20.03
N GLU A 347 21.28 23.58 -20.18
CA GLU A 347 22.34 23.07 -21.07
C GLU A 347 23.21 22.07 -20.30
N LEU A 348 23.26 20.83 -20.76
CA LEU A 348 24.19 19.81 -20.29
C LEU A 348 25.39 19.73 -21.21
N GLN A 349 26.58 19.78 -20.64
CA GLN A 349 27.84 19.59 -21.36
C GLN A 349 28.64 18.43 -20.77
N ALA A 350 29.04 17.48 -21.63
CA ALA A 350 29.98 16.43 -21.32
C ALA A 350 31.40 16.91 -21.65
N VAL A 351 32.24 17.04 -20.63
CA VAL A 351 33.63 17.51 -20.74
C VAL A 351 34.56 16.33 -20.46
N ALA A 352 35.23 15.82 -21.50
CA ALA A 352 36.12 14.68 -21.38
C ALA A 352 37.46 15.04 -20.70
N ALA A 353 38.04 14.10 -19.96
CA ALA A 353 39.37 14.27 -19.38
C ALA A 353 40.48 14.24 -20.46
N PRO A 354 41.70 14.75 -20.19
CA PRO A 354 42.80 14.70 -21.16
C PRO A 354 43.14 13.27 -21.58
N GLY A 355 43.04 12.97 -22.87
CA GLY A 355 43.22 11.61 -23.41
C GLY A 355 41.96 10.74 -23.36
N TRP A 356 40.78 11.35 -23.25
CA TRP A 356 39.49 10.70 -23.37
C TRP A 356 38.59 11.49 -24.34
N THR A 357 37.70 10.77 -25.02
CA THR A 357 36.69 11.31 -25.93
C THR A 357 35.28 10.90 -25.45
N PHE A 358 34.37 11.87 -25.36
CA PHE A 358 32.94 11.61 -25.12
C PHE A 358 32.33 10.81 -26.28
N LYS A 359 31.50 9.82 -25.96
CA LYS A 359 30.85 8.94 -26.95
C LYS A 359 29.33 9.11 -27.00
N HIS A 360 28.65 9.05 -25.87
CA HIS A 360 27.19 9.20 -25.82
C HIS A 360 26.64 9.49 -24.41
N TRP A 361 25.42 10.04 -24.37
CA TRP A 361 24.58 10.12 -23.18
C TRP A 361 23.85 8.79 -22.93
N THR A 362 23.51 8.55 -21.66
CA THR A 362 22.82 7.38 -21.11
C THR A 362 21.89 7.79 -19.97
N GLY A 363 21.04 6.88 -19.50
CA GLY A 363 19.95 7.21 -18.59
C GLY A 363 18.83 7.90 -19.35
N ASP A 364 18.25 8.96 -18.79
CA ASP A 364 17.09 9.65 -19.37
C ASP A 364 17.42 10.57 -20.55
N LEU A 365 18.69 10.59 -20.99
CA LEU A 365 19.14 11.31 -22.18
C LEU A 365 19.93 10.37 -23.10
N THR A 366 19.72 10.52 -24.41
CA THR A 366 20.42 9.72 -25.43
C THR A 366 20.96 10.59 -26.57
N GLY A 367 22.01 10.10 -27.23
CA GLY A 367 22.66 10.77 -28.36
C GLY A 367 24.16 10.99 -28.14
N SER A 368 24.86 11.37 -29.19
CA SER A 368 26.34 11.50 -29.23
C SER A 368 26.82 12.95 -29.38
N VAL A 369 26.01 13.94 -28.98
CA VAL A 369 26.35 15.37 -29.06
C VAL A 369 26.76 15.86 -27.66
N ALA A 370 28.00 16.34 -27.53
CA ALA A 370 28.61 16.63 -26.21
C ALA A 370 28.09 17.89 -25.50
N SER A 371 27.29 18.74 -26.15
CA SER A 371 26.40 19.71 -25.50
C SER A 371 24.98 19.46 -26.00
N GLN A 372 24.03 19.42 -25.08
CA GLN A 372 22.62 19.16 -25.37
C GLN A 372 21.73 19.93 -24.39
N THR A 373 20.69 20.58 -24.91
CA THR A 373 19.70 21.28 -24.12
C THR A 373 18.55 20.34 -23.76
N ILE A 374 18.13 20.34 -22.50
CA ILE A 374 16.97 19.60 -21.97
C ILE A 374 16.02 20.54 -21.24
N THR A 375 14.79 20.10 -20.99
CA THR A 375 13.80 20.76 -20.13
C THR A 375 13.56 19.87 -18.92
N LEU A 376 13.63 20.41 -17.69
CA LEU A 376 13.43 19.61 -16.48
C LEU A 376 11.96 19.62 -16.03
N GLU A 377 11.14 18.87 -16.77
CA GLU A 377 9.69 18.69 -16.53
C GLU A 377 9.41 17.68 -15.41
N GLN A 378 10.31 16.71 -15.19
CA GLN A 378 10.30 15.73 -14.10
C GLN A 378 11.73 15.53 -13.56
N PRO A 379 11.94 14.80 -12.45
CA PRO A 379 13.29 14.41 -12.03
C PRO A 379 13.97 13.51 -13.07
N LEU A 380 15.26 13.75 -13.34
CA LEU A 380 16.04 13.02 -14.37
C LEU A 380 17.41 12.55 -13.83
N SER A 381 17.90 11.43 -14.37
CA SER A 381 19.19 10.81 -14.09
C SER A 381 19.97 10.57 -15.39
N ILE A 382 21.01 11.37 -15.63
CA ILE A 382 21.70 11.45 -16.93
C ILE A 382 23.20 11.11 -16.80
N GLY A 383 23.64 10.10 -17.54
CA GLY A 383 25.02 9.62 -17.55
C GLY A 383 25.77 9.98 -18.82
N ALA A 384 27.03 10.45 -18.70
CA ALA A 384 27.93 10.59 -19.85
C ALA A 384 28.95 9.44 -19.94
N VAL A 385 29.11 8.86 -21.13
CA VAL A 385 30.11 7.81 -21.41
C VAL A 385 31.30 8.41 -22.16
N PHE A 386 32.48 8.22 -21.58
CA PHE A 386 33.79 8.61 -22.13
C PHE A 386 34.64 7.36 -22.38
N GLU A 387 35.36 7.33 -23.50
CA GLU A 387 36.34 6.28 -23.81
C GLU A 387 37.74 6.89 -23.97
N ARG A 388 38.77 6.16 -23.53
CA ARG A 388 40.17 6.60 -23.59
C ARG A 388 40.67 6.61 -25.03
N ASP A 389 41.30 7.72 -25.42
CA ASP A 389 42.02 7.84 -26.70
C ASP A 389 43.32 7.04 -26.61
N LEU A 390 43.34 5.85 -27.19
CA LEU A 390 44.54 5.02 -27.28
C LEU A 390 45.46 5.53 -28.40
N PRO A 391 46.75 5.79 -28.13
CA PRO A 391 47.71 6.14 -29.18
C PRO A 391 47.82 5.00 -30.20
N SER A 392 48.14 5.32 -31.44
CA SER A 392 48.30 4.34 -32.50
C SER A 392 49.73 4.25 -32.99
N PHE A 393 50.18 3.02 -33.23
CA PHE A 393 51.56 2.68 -33.52
C PHE A 393 51.69 2.02 -34.89
N THR A 394 52.80 2.27 -35.59
CA THR A 394 53.01 1.74 -36.94
C THR A 394 53.71 0.39 -36.93
N LEU A 395 53.23 -0.53 -37.76
CA LEU A 395 53.88 -1.82 -38.01
C LEU A 395 54.51 -1.84 -39.41
N GLN A 396 55.83 -1.82 -39.47
CA GLN A 396 56.59 -1.92 -40.71
C GLN A 396 57.14 -3.34 -40.89
N ILE A 397 56.85 -3.94 -42.04
CA ILE A 397 57.30 -5.30 -42.35
C ILE A 397 58.09 -5.33 -43.67
N SER A 398 59.21 -6.04 -43.64
CA SER A 398 60.07 -6.28 -44.81
C SER A 398 60.53 -7.76 -44.85
N LYS A 399 61.15 -8.16 -45.95
CA LYS A 399 61.74 -9.49 -46.11
C LYS A 399 63.10 -9.43 -46.81
N SER A 400 63.97 -10.37 -46.48
CA SER A 400 65.24 -10.63 -47.17
C SER A 400 65.29 -12.09 -47.57
N GLY A 401 65.61 -12.38 -48.84
CA GLY A 401 65.40 -13.70 -49.45
C GLY A 401 63.97 -13.89 -49.99
N GLN A 402 63.62 -15.14 -50.34
CA GLN A 402 62.32 -15.50 -50.90
C GLN A 402 61.43 -16.21 -49.88
N GLY A 403 60.14 -15.91 -49.94
CA GLY A 403 59.13 -16.20 -48.92
C GLY A 403 58.05 -15.12 -48.88
N THR A 404 56.95 -15.42 -48.21
CA THR A 404 55.84 -14.49 -47.93
C THR A 404 55.73 -14.23 -46.43
N ILE A 405 55.06 -13.14 -46.07
CA ILE A 405 54.70 -12.83 -44.68
C ILE A 405 53.18 -12.65 -44.65
N VAL A 406 52.54 -13.24 -43.65
CA VAL A 406 51.12 -13.08 -43.35
C VAL A 406 50.99 -12.38 -42.01
N GLN A 407 50.02 -11.48 -41.88
CA GLN A 407 49.71 -10.72 -40.66
C GLN A 407 48.28 -11.07 -40.20
N SER A 408 47.99 -10.96 -38.90
CA SER A 408 46.62 -11.11 -38.38
C SER A 408 45.72 -9.91 -38.69
N THR A 409 46.29 -8.71 -38.82
CA THR A 409 45.64 -7.51 -39.35
C THR A 409 46.51 -6.84 -40.42
N LEU A 410 45.87 -6.10 -41.33
CA LEU A 410 46.51 -5.22 -42.31
C LEU A 410 46.39 -3.73 -41.93
N ASP A 411 45.78 -3.41 -40.80
CA ASP A 411 45.64 -2.06 -40.28
C ASP A 411 47.01 -1.45 -39.96
N ASN A 412 47.17 -0.15 -40.23
CA ASN A 412 48.40 0.60 -39.96
C ASN A 412 48.10 2.12 -40.03
N PRO A 413 48.20 2.87 -38.93
CA PRO A 413 48.63 2.44 -37.59
C PRO A 413 47.58 1.56 -36.88
N ILE A 414 48.02 0.89 -35.82
CA ILE A 414 47.28 -0.09 -35.00
C ILE A 414 47.18 0.49 -33.57
N GLN A 415 46.08 0.28 -32.84
CA GLN A 415 45.91 0.90 -31.52
C GLN A 415 46.80 0.25 -30.44
N GLU A 416 47.17 1.06 -29.43
CA GLU A 416 47.86 0.59 -28.22
C GLU A 416 47.09 -0.55 -27.55
N GLY A 417 47.80 -1.64 -27.24
CA GLY A 417 47.22 -2.81 -26.56
C GLY A 417 46.67 -3.89 -27.50
N GLU A 418 46.46 -3.61 -28.79
CA GLU A 418 46.12 -4.66 -29.76
C GLU A 418 47.23 -5.71 -29.90
N THR A 419 46.88 -6.95 -30.23
CA THR A 419 47.85 -8.04 -30.44
C THR A 419 47.95 -8.43 -31.90
N VAL A 420 49.16 -8.35 -32.46
CA VAL A 420 49.43 -8.69 -33.86
C VAL A 420 50.24 -9.97 -33.93
N THR A 421 49.79 -10.90 -34.77
CA THR A 421 50.55 -12.10 -35.13
C THR A 421 51.12 -11.95 -36.53
N VAL A 422 52.41 -12.26 -36.70
CA VAL A 422 53.08 -12.27 -38.00
C VAL A 422 53.73 -13.63 -38.26
N THR A 423 53.49 -14.18 -39.45
CA THR A 423 53.95 -15.52 -39.84
C THR A 423 54.74 -15.47 -41.15
N ALA A 424 56.01 -15.85 -41.08
CA ALA A 424 56.88 -16.02 -42.23
C ALA A 424 56.68 -17.41 -42.87
N ARG A 425 56.38 -17.44 -44.17
CA ARG A 425 56.17 -18.66 -44.97
C ARG A 425 57.23 -18.73 -46.09
N PRO A 426 58.26 -19.59 -45.99
CA PRO A 426 59.32 -19.66 -46.99
C PRO A 426 58.81 -20.12 -48.36
N ASP A 427 59.40 -19.60 -49.44
CA ASP A 427 59.15 -20.08 -50.79
C ASP A 427 59.92 -21.40 -51.05
N PRO A 428 59.51 -22.24 -52.01
CA PRO A 428 60.16 -23.52 -52.29
C PRO A 428 61.68 -23.40 -52.50
N GLY A 429 62.45 -24.17 -51.73
CA GLY A 429 63.92 -24.12 -51.74
C GLY A 429 64.53 -23.04 -50.83
N TYR A 430 63.74 -22.37 -50.00
CA TYR A 430 64.19 -21.49 -48.92
C TYR A 430 63.70 -22.01 -47.56
N VAL A 431 64.40 -21.62 -46.50
CA VAL A 431 63.99 -21.77 -45.10
C VAL A 431 63.97 -20.40 -44.43
N PHE A 432 63.05 -20.22 -43.49
CA PHE A 432 63.08 -19.08 -42.59
C PHE A 432 64.22 -19.28 -41.58
N GLU A 433 65.04 -18.25 -41.36
CA GLU A 433 66.08 -18.26 -40.35
C GLU A 433 65.62 -17.56 -39.07
N ARG A 434 65.15 -16.30 -39.19
CA ARG A 434 64.73 -15.47 -38.05
C ARG A 434 64.01 -14.19 -38.46
N TRP A 435 63.29 -13.63 -37.50
CA TRP A 435 62.89 -12.23 -37.44
C TRP A 435 64.04 -11.37 -36.92
N THR A 436 64.20 -10.17 -37.46
CA THR A 436 65.11 -9.13 -36.97
C THR A 436 64.48 -7.76 -37.10
N GLY A 437 64.76 -6.84 -36.17
CA GLY A 437 64.20 -5.49 -36.15
C GLY A 437 64.00 -5.05 -34.70
N THR A 438 62.87 -4.40 -34.40
CA THR A 438 62.45 -4.07 -33.02
C THR A 438 62.33 -5.33 -32.16
N LEU A 439 61.86 -6.45 -32.74
CA LEU A 439 61.87 -7.77 -32.12
C LEU A 439 62.79 -8.72 -32.90
N SER A 440 63.28 -9.77 -32.24
CA SER A 440 64.02 -10.85 -32.89
C SER A 440 63.61 -12.22 -32.35
N SER A 441 63.48 -13.21 -33.24
CA SER A 441 63.00 -14.55 -32.90
C SER A 441 63.33 -15.54 -34.01
N SER A 442 63.68 -16.78 -33.66
CA SER A 442 63.83 -17.89 -34.60
C SER A 442 62.51 -18.60 -34.93
N ASN A 443 61.41 -18.26 -34.25
CA ASN A 443 60.11 -18.86 -34.52
C ASN A 443 59.49 -18.20 -35.77
N ALA A 444 59.05 -19.02 -36.73
CA ALA A 444 58.48 -18.54 -37.99
C ALA A 444 57.17 -17.74 -37.80
N SER A 445 56.44 -17.99 -36.70
CA SER A 445 55.32 -17.15 -36.26
C SER A 445 55.64 -16.53 -34.90
N ILE A 446 55.33 -15.25 -34.73
CA ILE A 446 55.39 -14.54 -33.45
C ILE A 446 54.13 -13.69 -33.27
N THR A 447 53.73 -13.50 -32.01
CA THR A 447 52.63 -12.63 -31.58
C THR A 447 53.17 -11.63 -30.58
N PHE A 448 52.76 -10.37 -30.68
CA PHE A 448 53.18 -9.29 -29.79
C PHE A 448 52.06 -8.25 -29.63
N THR A 449 52.08 -7.52 -28.51
CA THR A 449 51.22 -6.37 -28.27
C THR A 449 51.83 -5.12 -28.91
N MET A 450 51.00 -4.24 -29.47
CA MET A 450 51.43 -2.91 -29.92
C MET A 450 51.56 -1.97 -28.71
N ASP A 451 52.78 -1.83 -28.18
CA ASP A 451 53.15 -0.86 -27.14
C ASP A 451 54.05 0.29 -27.68
N GLN A 452 54.52 0.15 -28.92
CA GLN A 452 55.37 1.08 -29.65
C GLN A 452 55.30 0.79 -31.16
N SER A 453 55.86 1.67 -32.00
CA SER A 453 56.01 1.36 -33.43
C SER A 453 57.07 0.29 -33.66
N ILE A 454 56.70 -0.78 -34.36
CA ILE A 454 57.50 -2.00 -34.53
C ILE A 454 57.93 -2.14 -36.00
N SER A 455 59.21 -2.38 -36.22
CA SER A 455 59.77 -2.67 -37.54
C SER A 455 60.38 -4.07 -37.56
N LEU A 456 59.99 -4.90 -38.52
CA LEU A 456 60.40 -6.31 -38.62
C LEU A 456 60.88 -6.67 -40.03
N GLN A 457 61.87 -7.56 -40.08
CA GLN A 457 62.35 -8.20 -41.28
C GLN A 457 62.38 -9.72 -41.10
N ALA A 458 61.69 -10.45 -41.97
CA ALA A 458 61.88 -11.89 -42.09
C ALA A 458 63.14 -12.18 -42.92
N VAL A 459 64.07 -12.97 -42.37
CA VAL A 459 65.26 -13.43 -43.08
C VAL A 459 65.04 -14.86 -43.56
N PHE A 460 64.98 -15.04 -44.88
CA PHE A 460 64.89 -16.34 -45.54
C PHE A 460 66.23 -16.69 -46.22
N LYS A 461 66.75 -17.89 -45.98
CA LYS A 461 67.98 -18.40 -46.61
C LYS A 461 67.69 -19.56 -47.54
N LYS A 462 68.41 -19.63 -48.66
CA LYS A 462 68.27 -20.73 -49.63
C LYS A 462 68.72 -22.04 -48.99
N GLN A 463 67.87 -23.07 -49.04
CA GLN A 463 68.14 -24.37 -48.45
C GLN A 463 69.21 -25.10 -49.27
N VAL A 464 70.40 -25.30 -48.68
CA VAL A 464 71.48 -26.06 -49.31
C VAL A 464 71.27 -27.55 -49.05
N THR A 465 70.74 -28.26 -50.04
CA THR A 465 70.55 -29.72 -49.97
C THR A 465 71.88 -30.46 -50.13
N SER A 466 72.46 -30.93 -49.03
CA SER A 466 73.49 -31.98 -49.07
C SER A 466 72.84 -33.32 -49.41
N SER A 467 73.31 -33.96 -50.48
CA SER A 467 72.84 -35.28 -50.92
C SER A 467 73.87 -36.36 -50.55
N PRO A 468 73.46 -37.56 -50.09
CA PRO A 468 74.39 -38.56 -49.55
C PRO A 468 75.23 -39.29 -50.61
N GLN A 469 76.37 -39.80 -50.13
CA GLN A 469 77.48 -40.40 -50.87
C GLN A 469 77.34 -41.93 -51.05
N PRO A 470 77.90 -42.51 -52.13
CA PRO A 470 78.51 -43.85 -52.11
C PRO A 470 80.05 -43.79 -52.30
N ALA A 471 80.78 -44.83 -51.86
CA ALA A 471 82.23 -44.76 -51.65
C ALA A 471 83.04 -45.97 -52.17
N GLN A 472 84.35 -45.78 -52.33
CA GLN A 472 85.44 -46.80 -52.35
C GLN A 472 86.70 -46.11 -51.74
N GLN A 473 87.35 -46.63 -50.69
CA GLN A 473 88.25 -47.81 -50.59
C GLN A 473 89.60 -47.60 -51.32
N VAL A 474 90.80 -47.89 -50.78
CA VAL A 474 91.37 -48.31 -49.47
C VAL A 474 92.84 -47.77 -49.44
N GLU A 475 93.51 -47.43 -48.33
CA GLU A 475 94.48 -48.30 -47.59
C GLU A 475 95.11 -47.62 -46.32
N LYS A 476 95.97 -48.35 -45.59
CA LYS A 476 96.49 -48.14 -44.21
C LYS A 476 97.99 -48.53 -44.14
N PRO A 477 98.72 -48.44 -43.00
CA PRO A 477 98.81 -47.40 -41.96
C PRO A 477 100.29 -47.11 -41.53
N GLN A 478 100.54 -46.26 -40.52
CA GLN A 478 101.13 -46.61 -39.19
C GLN A 478 101.51 -45.35 -38.34
N PRO A 479 101.39 -45.34 -36.99
CA PRO A 479 101.55 -44.14 -36.11
C PRO A 479 102.68 -44.37 -35.05
N PRO A 480 102.69 -43.85 -33.78
CA PRO A 480 101.95 -42.77 -33.08
C PRO A 480 102.77 -41.85 -32.12
N GLN A 481 102.14 -40.78 -31.59
CA GLN A 481 102.22 -40.16 -30.22
C GLN A 481 101.59 -38.73 -30.29
N GLY A 482 100.84 -38.13 -29.34
CA GLY A 482 100.36 -38.49 -27.99
C GLY A 482 100.80 -37.42 -26.95
N LYS A 483 100.00 -36.77 -26.08
CA LYS A 483 98.59 -36.91 -25.57
C LYS A 483 97.98 -35.46 -25.41
N LYS A 484 97.06 -35.01 -24.52
CA LYS A 484 96.26 -35.52 -23.36
C LYS A 484 95.13 -34.48 -23.01
N GLU A 485 93.92 -34.93 -22.60
CA GLU A 485 92.93 -34.28 -21.67
C GLU A 485 92.37 -32.84 -21.91
N SER A 486 91.19 -32.43 -21.38
CA SER A 486 90.17 -33.09 -20.50
C SER A 486 88.72 -32.59 -20.77
N GLU A 487 87.75 -33.07 -19.97
CA GLU A 487 86.28 -32.84 -19.94
C GLU A 487 85.87 -31.43 -19.37
N SER A 488 84.59 -31.01 -19.17
CA SER A 488 83.22 -31.61 -19.21
C SER A 488 82.11 -30.55 -19.52
N GLU A 489 80.76 -30.68 -19.40
CA GLU A 489 79.80 -31.63 -18.74
C GLU A 489 78.44 -31.74 -19.52
N THR A 490 77.36 -32.34 -18.95
CA THR A 490 76.17 -32.84 -19.72
C THR A 490 74.78 -32.83 -19.00
N GLU A 491 73.83 -31.93 -19.31
CA GLU A 491 72.39 -32.02 -18.93
C GLU A 491 71.46 -31.55 -20.09
N GLN A 492 70.40 -32.24 -20.58
CA GLN A 492 69.25 -33.01 -20.03
C GLN A 492 68.00 -32.12 -19.75
N SER A 493 66.90 -32.24 -20.52
CA SER A 493 65.70 -33.13 -20.36
C SER A 493 64.69 -32.64 -19.31
N LYS A 494 63.34 -32.68 -19.43
CA LYS A 494 62.36 -33.41 -20.30
C LYS A 494 60.96 -32.66 -20.31
N PRO A 495 59.90 -33.12 -21.03
CA PRO A 495 58.65 -32.36 -21.29
C PRO A 495 57.35 -32.86 -20.60
N VAL A 496 56.26 -32.08 -20.72
CA VAL A 496 54.83 -32.34 -20.41
C VAL A 496 53.99 -31.15 -20.99
N GLN A 497 52.72 -31.20 -21.46
CA GLN A 497 51.83 -32.25 -22.01
C GLN A 497 50.66 -31.59 -22.83
N LYS A 498 49.49 -32.25 -22.98
CA LYS A 498 48.19 -31.88 -23.61
C LYS A 498 47.10 -32.64 -22.78
N PRO A 499 45.84 -32.19 -22.50
CA PRO A 499 44.76 -32.16 -23.53
C PRO A 499 43.42 -31.38 -23.36
N THR A 500 42.75 -31.25 -24.52
CA THR A 500 41.30 -31.32 -24.80
C THR A 500 40.30 -30.22 -24.41
N GLU A 501 39.26 -30.21 -25.23
CA GLU A 501 38.10 -29.34 -25.45
C GLU A 501 36.86 -30.26 -25.55
N PRO A 502 35.65 -29.78 -25.26
CA PRO A 502 34.41 -30.37 -25.80
C PRO A 502 33.50 -29.33 -26.49
N ASP A 503 32.44 -29.81 -27.14
CA ASP A 503 31.75 -29.18 -28.29
C ASP A 503 30.20 -29.12 -28.14
N GLU A 504 29.52 -28.48 -29.11
CA GLU A 504 28.06 -28.43 -29.39
C GLU A 504 27.11 -27.79 -28.32
N LYS A 505 26.12 -26.94 -28.66
CA LYS A 505 24.91 -27.25 -29.48
C LYS A 505 24.11 -26.03 -29.96
N GLU A 506 23.26 -26.25 -30.97
CA GLU A 506 22.17 -25.36 -31.45
C GLU A 506 20.79 -25.73 -30.84
N PRO A 507 19.77 -24.83 -30.89
CA PRO A 507 18.37 -25.09 -30.51
C PRO A 507 17.48 -25.60 -31.68
N ASP A 508 16.24 -26.01 -31.38
CA ASP A 508 15.30 -26.71 -32.28
C ASP A 508 13.95 -25.95 -32.42
N GLU A 509 13.17 -26.24 -33.47
CA GLU A 509 11.88 -25.60 -33.80
C GLU A 509 10.66 -26.32 -33.17
N THR A 510 9.52 -25.65 -33.02
CA THR A 510 8.18 -26.26 -32.78
C THR A 510 7.05 -25.26 -33.15
N PRO A 511 5.79 -25.68 -33.42
CA PRO A 511 5.09 -25.22 -34.62
C PRO A 511 3.67 -24.65 -34.41
N GLU A 512 2.99 -24.41 -35.55
CA GLU A 512 1.70 -23.72 -35.73
C GLU A 512 0.47 -24.32 -35.00
N GLN A 513 -0.56 -23.49 -34.82
CA GLN A 513 -1.86 -23.81 -34.22
C GLN A 513 -3.01 -23.48 -35.21
N PRO A 514 -4.07 -24.32 -35.35
CA PRO A 514 -4.99 -24.24 -36.49
C PRO A 514 -6.14 -23.22 -36.35
N GLU A 515 -6.63 -22.75 -37.51
CA GLU A 515 -7.71 -21.77 -37.66
C GLU A 515 -9.10 -22.28 -37.22
N THR A 516 -9.94 -21.37 -36.71
CA THR A 516 -11.37 -21.60 -36.45
C THR A 516 -12.26 -21.00 -37.54
N LYS A 517 -13.43 -21.62 -37.76
CA LYS A 517 -14.35 -21.32 -38.87
C LYS A 517 -15.61 -20.59 -38.35
N PRO A 518 -16.14 -19.57 -39.06
CA PRO A 518 -17.34 -18.85 -38.63
C PRO A 518 -18.64 -19.62 -38.88
N GLU A 519 -19.65 -19.34 -38.05
CA GLU A 519 -21.06 -19.75 -38.21
C GLU A 519 -21.97 -18.53 -38.48
N PRO A 520 -23.22 -18.72 -38.98
CA PRO A 520 -23.93 -17.67 -39.71
C PRO A 520 -24.87 -16.78 -38.89
N VAL A 521 -25.10 -15.57 -39.42
CA VAL A 521 -26.04 -14.56 -38.91
C VAL A 521 -27.52 -14.98 -39.12
N PRO A 522 -28.43 -14.76 -38.15
CA PRO A 522 -29.87 -14.84 -38.35
C PRO A 522 -30.47 -13.53 -38.88
N GLU A 523 -31.47 -13.63 -39.77
CA GLU A 523 -32.18 -12.48 -40.36
C GLU A 523 -33.18 -11.81 -39.37
N PRO A 524 -33.47 -10.50 -39.55
CA PRO A 524 -34.40 -9.77 -38.69
C PRO A 524 -35.87 -10.18 -38.91
N LYS A 525 -36.71 -9.93 -37.90
CA LYS A 525 -38.18 -9.99 -37.99
C LYS A 525 -38.78 -8.58 -37.94
N PRO A 526 -39.96 -8.36 -38.56
CA PRO A 526 -40.49 -7.01 -38.82
C PRO A 526 -41.21 -6.39 -37.63
N ASP A 527 -41.31 -5.06 -37.66
CA ASP A 527 -42.12 -4.24 -36.77
C ASP A 527 -43.64 -4.52 -36.89
N PRO A 528 -44.40 -4.38 -35.79
CA PRO A 528 -45.82 -4.06 -35.83
C PRO A 528 -46.03 -2.53 -35.90
N ASP A 529 -46.80 -2.09 -36.89
CA ASP A 529 -47.21 -0.70 -37.13
C ASP A 529 -48.43 -0.30 -36.28
N GLU A 530 -48.28 0.73 -35.42
CA GLU A 530 -49.34 1.57 -34.82
C GLU A 530 -48.66 2.66 -33.94
N GLY A 531 -49.07 3.93 -33.89
CA GLY A 531 -50.03 4.65 -34.72
C GLY A 531 -50.65 5.86 -33.98
N SER A 532 -50.62 7.05 -34.61
CA SER A 532 -51.44 8.26 -34.30
C SER A 532 -51.35 8.95 -32.92
N ASP A 533 -51.09 10.27 -33.02
CA ASP A 533 -51.77 11.39 -32.31
C ASP A 533 -51.41 11.69 -30.83
N GLU A 534 -51.57 12.92 -30.30
CA GLU A 534 -51.99 14.21 -30.91
C GLU A 534 -51.20 15.39 -30.29
N SER A 535 -51.54 16.64 -30.65
CA SER A 535 -50.89 17.87 -30.17
C SER A 535 -51.47 18.46 -28.88
N GLU A 536 -50.61 19.08 -28.05
CA GLU A 536 -50.69 20.52 -27.70
C GLU A 536 -49.34 21.06 -27.20
#